data_AF-A0A529SQI8-F1
#
_entry.id   AF-A0A529SQI8-F1
#
_cell.length_a   1.000
_cell.length_b   1.000
_cell.length_c   1.000
_cell.angle_alpha   90.00
_cell.angle_beta   90.00
_cell.angle_gamma   90.00
#
_symmetry.space_group_name_H-M   'P 1'
#
loop_
_entity.id
_entity.type
_entity.pdbx_description
1 polymer ?
#
loop_
_entity_poly.entity_id
_entity_poly.type
_entity_poly.pdbx_seq_one_letter_code
_entity_poly.pdbx_strand_id
1 'polypeptide(L)'
;SGPVQDKSLIEPGAKVFADNCAACHGENAKGNRDLGAPNLTDAIWLHGSGEAAIAAQVRAPKNGVMPAWVGRLGETTVKELAVYVHSLGGGE
;
A
#
# COMPACT_ATOMS: atom_id res chain seq x y z
N SER A 1 14.23 0.75 1.05
CA SER A 1 14.24 -0.69 1.38
C SER A 1 15.68 -1.13 1.56
N GLY A 2 16.01 -1.76 2.69
CA GLY A 2 17.37 -2.30 2.91
C GLY A 2 17.73 -3.37 1.88
N PRO A 3 19.01 -3.75 1.76
CA PRO A 3 19.42 -4.84 0.87
C PRO A 3 18.71 -6.14 1.28
N VAL A 4 18.36 -6.96 0.28
CA VAL A 4 17.88 -8.33 0.50
C VAL A 4 18.95 -9.08 1.29
N GLN A 5 18.58 -9.63 2.45
CA GLN A 5 19.56 -10.29 3.33
C GLN A 5 20.03 -11.62 2.75
N ASP A 6 19.11 -12.41 2.18
CA ASP A 6 19.41 -13.67 1.52
C ASP A 6 18.83 -13.72 0.10
N LYS A 7 19.71 -13.63 -0.90
CA LYS A 7 19.33 -13.64 -2.31
C LYS A 7 18.76 -14.98 -2.78
N SER A 8 19.05 -16.09 -2.08
CA SER A 8 18.53 -17.40 -2.45
C SER A 8 17.00 -17.49 -2.32
N LEU A 9 16.40 -16.59 -1.54
CA LEU A 9 14.96 -16.51 -1.32
C LEU A 9 14.18 -15.79 -2.43
N ILE A 10 14.88 -15.17 -3.40
CA ILE A 10 14.24 -14.39 -4.47
C ILE A 10 13.35 -15.29 -5.35
N GLU A 11 13.88 -16.40 -5.86
CA GLU A 11 13.13 -17.31 -6.75
C GLU A 11 11.93 -17.97 -6.05
N PRO A 12 12.08 -18.55 -4.83
CA PRO A 12 10.91 -19.02 -4.07
C PRO A 12 9.89 -17.92 -3.78
N GLY A 13 10.35 -16.71 -3.44
CA GLY A 13 9.49 -15.56 -3.18
C GLY A 13 8.71 -15.12 -4.41
N ALA A 14 9.33 -15.13 -5.59
CA ALA A 14 8.69 -14.81 -6.86
C ALA A 14 7.53 -15.78 -7.16
N LYS A 15 7.72 -17.08 -6.91
CA LYS A 15 6.66 -18.08 -7.06
C LYS A 15 5.48 -17.81 -6.12
N VAL A 16 5.75 -17.59 -4.83
CA VAL A 16 4.69 -17.28 -3.85
C VAL A 16 3.93 -16.00 -4.23
N PHE A 17 4.65 -14.99 -4.70
CA PHE A 17 4.06 -13.72 -5.15
C PHE A 17 3.11 -13.94 -6.34
N ALA A 18 3.54 -14.67 -7.36
CA ALA A 18 2.72 -14.98 -8.51
C ALA A 18 1.46 -15.77 -8.12
N ASP A 19 1.61 -16.76 -7.24
CA ASP A 19 0.52 -17.67 -6.85
C ASP A 19 -0.53 -16.97 -5.94
N ASN A 20 -0.16 -15.95 -5.15
CA ASN A 20 -1.04 -15.39 -4.10
C ASN A 20 -1.20 -13.87 -4.09
N CYS A 21 -0.16 -13.12 -4.45
CA CYS A 21 -0.09 -11.67 -4.25
C CYS A 21 -0.45 -10.88 -5.51
N ALA A 22 -0.11 -11.42 -6.68
CA ALA A 22 -0.35 -10.79 -7.98
C ALA A 22 -1.83 -10.51 -8.25
N ALA A 23 -2.75 -11.27 -7.65
CA ALA A 23 -4.19 -11.04 -7.77
C ALA A 23 -4.63 -9.65 -7.28
N CYS A 24 -3.95 -9.09 -6.27
CA CYS A 24 -4.24 -7.76 -5.74
C CYS A 24 -3.20 -6.72 -6.18
N HIS A 25 -1.91 -7.09 -6.20
CA HIS A 25 -0.82 -6.14 -6.48
C HIS A 25 -0.40 -6.10 -7.96
N GLY A 26 -1.03 -6.89 -8.83
CA GLY A 26 -0.65 -7.05 -10.22
C GLY A 26 0.61 -7.88 -10.42
N GLU A 27 0.80 -8.41 -11.63
CA GLU A 27 1.95 -9.26 -11.97
C GLU A 27 3.30 -8.53 -11.84
N ASN A 28 3.29 -7.21 -12.07
CA ASN A 28 4.47 -6.34 -11.94
C ASN A 28 4.56 -5.63 -10.58
N ALA A 29 3.74 -6.02 -9.61
CA ALA A 29 3.69 -5.48 -8.26
C ALA A 29 3.38 -3.96 -8.18
N LYS A 30 2.78 -3.37 -9.23
CA LYS A 30 2.42 -1.93 -9.26
C LYS A 30 1.15 -1.57 -8.49
N GLY A 31 0.49 -2.54 -7.87
CA GLY A 31 -0.73 -2.31 -7.12
C GLY A 31 -1.98 -2.29 -7.99
N ASN A 32 -3.12 -2.14 -7.34
CA ASN A 32 -4.43 -1.99 -7.96
C ASN A 32 -5.25 -0.96 -7.17
N ARG A 33 -5.56 0.17 -7.81
CA ARG A 33 -6.27 1.30 -7.21
C ARG A 33 -7.69 0.92 -6.77
N ASP A 34 -8.38 0.08 -7.53
CA ASP A 34 -9.76 -0.33 -7.23
C ASP A 34 -9.85 -1.16 -5.96
N LEU A 35 -8.78 -1.88 -5.63
CA LEU A 35 -8.65 -2.66 -4.39
C LEU A 35 -7.96 -1.88 -3.26
N GLY A 36 -7.45 -0.67 -3.54
CA GLY A 36 -6.57 0.06 -2.63
C GLY A 36 -5.22 -0.63 -2.39
N ALA A 37 -4.82 -1.56 -3.25
CA ALA A 37 -3.56 -2.29 -3.12
C ALA A 37 -2.38 -1.40 -3.52
N PRO A 38 -1.41 -1.13 -2.63
CA PRO A 38 -0.29 -0.24 -2.93
C PRO A 38 0.68 -0.85 -3.95
N ASN A 39 1.43 0.05 -4.59
CA ASN A 39 2.59 -0.30 -5.40
C ASN A 39 3.73 -0.78 -4.47
N LEU A 40 4.26 -1.97 -4.72
CA LEU A 40 5.35 -2.57 -3.92
C LEU A 40 6.74 -2.33 -4.55
N THR A 41 6.79 -1.68 -5.72
CA THR A 41 8.03 -1.38 -6.45
C THR A 41 8.58 0.02 -6.19
N ASP A 42 7.81 0.89 -5.53
CA ASP A 42 8.25 2.25 -5.20
C ASP A 42 8.93 2.35 -3.83
N ALA A 43 9.34 3.58 -3.48
CA ALA A 43 10.02 3.87 -2.24
C ALA A 43 9.07 4.30 -1.10
N ILE A 44 7.75 4.24 -1.30
CA ILE A 44 6.73 4.76 -0.38
C ILE A 44 6.15 3.60 0.43
N TRP A 45 6.38 3.62 1.75
CA TRP A 45 5.98 2.54 2.65
C TRP A 45 5.05 3.05 3.75
N LEU A 46 3.80 2.59 3.77
CA LEU A 46 2.81 2.97 4.79
C LEU A 46 3.01 2.27 6.14
N HIS A 47 3.52 1.03 6.12
CA HIS A 47 3.63 0.17 7.31
C HIS A 47 5.08 -0.15 7.70
N GLY A 48 6.01 0.71 7.30
CA GLY A 48 7.45 0.51 7.50
C GLY A 48 8.11 -0.19 6.32
N SER A 49 9.43 0.00 6.21
CA SER A 49 10.24 -0.56 5.13
C SER A 49 11.24 -1.60 5.65
N GLY A 50 11.72 -2.47 4.76
CA GLY A 50 12.70 -3.51 5.08
C GLY A 50 12.09 -4.88 5.35
N GLU A 51 12.92 -5.93 5.25
CA GLU A 51 12.48 -7.32 5.24
C GLU A 51 11.65 -7.72 6.46
N ALA A 52 12.08 -7.32 7.66
CA ALA A 52 11.34 -7.61 8.89
C ALA A 52 9.96 -6.94 8.94
N ALA A 53 9.85 -5.69 8.50
CA ALA A 53 8.58 -4.96 8.47
C ALA A 53 7.62 -5.55 7.42
N ILE A 54 8.13 -5.89 6.23
CA ILE A 54 7.37 -6.54 5.16
C ILE A 54 6.86 -7.90 5.64
N ALA A 55 7.75 -8.72 6.22
CA ALA A 55 7.37 -10.03 6.71
C ALA A 55 6.35 -9.97 7.86
N ALA A 56 6.44 -8.95 8.72
CA ALA A 56 5.43 -8.70 9.75
C ALA A 56 4.07 -8.35 9.13
N GLN A 57 4.04 -7.46 8.13
CA GLN A 57 2.79 -7.07 7.46
C GLN A 57 2.16 -8.24 6.69
N VAL A 58 2.95 -9.14 6.10
CA VAL A 58 2.43 -10.34 5.42
C VAL A 58 1.87 -11.37 6.41
N ARG A 59 2.53 -11.57 7.56
CA ARG A 59 2.10 -12.56 8.57
C ARG A 59 0.93 -12.08 9.43
N ALA A 60 0.91 -10.80 9.78
CA ALA A 60 -0.06 -10.19 10.67
C ALA A 60 -0.39 -8.78 10.16
N PRO A 61 -1.24 -8.67 9.13
CA PRO A 61 -1.49 -7.40 8.46
C PRO A 61 -2.16 -6.39 9.38
N LYS A 62 -1.66 -5.16 9.35
CA LYS A 62 -2.38 -3.99 9.88
C LYS A 62 -3.30 -3.46 8.80
N ASN A 63 -4.60 -3.61 9.01
CA ASN A 63 -5.61 -3.11 8.07
C ASN A 63 -5.91 -1.65 8.39
N GLY A 64 -5.43 -0.74 7.53
CA GLY A 64 -5.77 0.67 7.62
C GLY A 64 -7.24 0.91 7.32
N VAL A 65 -7.89 1.75 8.12
CA VAL A 65 -9.27 2.20 7.88
C VAL A 65 -9.26 3.71 7.84
N MET A 66 -9.75 4.29 6.75
CA MET A 66 -10.07 5.71 6.67
C MET A 66 -11.54 5.90 7.10
N PRO A 67 -11.83 6.51 8.26
CA PRO A 67 -13.20 6.68 8.71
C PRO A 67 -13.99 7.63 7.80
N ALA A 68 -15.30 7.45 7.73
CA ALA A 68 -16.17 8.41 7.09
C ALA A 68 -16.24 9.72 7.91
N TRP A 69 -15.98 10.85 7.26
CA TRP A 69 -15.94 12.17 7.92
C TRP A 69 -17.21 13.01 7.77
N VAL A 70 -18.12 12.65 6.84
CA VAL A 70 -19.37 13.40 6.59
C VAL A 70 -20.18 13.63 7.86
N GLY A 71 -20.37 12.61 8.70
CA GLY A 71 -21.15 12.73 9.94
C GLY A 71 -20.49 13.58 11.03
N ARG A 72 -19.20 13.91 10.90
CA ARG A 72 -18.43 14.69 11.87
C ARG A 72 -18.17 16.11 11.42
N LEU A 73 -17.92 16.32 10.12
CA LEU A 73 -17.49 17.60 9.56
C LEU A 73 -18.54 18.25 8.64
N GLY A 74 -19.55 17.51 8.20
CA GLY A 74 -20.52 17.97 7.19
C GLY A 74 -19.96 17.99 5.77
N GLU A 75 -20.85 18.12 4.78
CA GLU A 75 -20.46 18.05 3.36
C GLU A 75 -19.53 19.18 2.91
N THR A 76 -19.80 20.42 3.33
CA THR A 76 -19.03 21.59 2.88
C THR A 76 -17.57 21.48 3.30
N THR A 77 -17.32 21.21 4.59
CA THR A 77 -15.97 21.05 5.14
C THR A 77 -15.22 19.89 4.49
N VAL A 78 -15.91 18.77 4.20
CA VAL A 78 -15.30 17.64 3.50
C VAL A 78 -14.88 18.02 2.08
N LYS A 79 -15.69 18.81 1.36
CA LYS A 79 -15.35 19.31 0.01
C LYS A 79 -14.15 20.26 0.06
N GLU A 80 -14.11 21.18 1.03
CA GLU A 80 -12.96 22.08 1.24
C GLU A 80 -11.67 21.30 1.53
N LEU A 81 -11.74 20.31 2.43
CA LEU A 81 -10.60 19.44 2.74
C LEU A 81 -10.15 18.61 1.54
N ALA A 82 -11.08 18.10 0.73
CA ALA A 82 -10.76 17.35 -0.49
C ALA A 82 -9.99 18.22 -1.49
N VAL A 83 -10.40 19.48 -1.70
CA VAL A 83 -9.69 20.44 -2.56
C VAL A 83 -8.28 20.72 -2.01
N TYR A 84 -8.15 20.89 -0.70
CA TYR A 84 -6.85 21.12 -0.07
C TYR A 84 -5.90 19.92 -0.20
N VAL A 85 -6.35 18.69 0.10
CA VAL A 85 -5.51 17.50 -0.04
C VAL A 85 -5.10 17.27 -1.50
N HIS A 86 -5.99 17.55 -2.45
CA HIS A 86 -5.69 17.49 -3.87
C HIS A 86 -4.56 18.46 -4.27
N SER A 87 -4.56 19.69 -3.73
CA SER A 87 -3.52 20.69 -4.03
C SER A 87 -2.13 20.35 -3.45
N LEU A 88 -2.06 19.47 -2.44
CA LEU A 88 -0.80 18.96 -1.89
C LEU A 88 -0.11 17.91 -2.77
N GLY A 89 -0.68 17.58 -3.94
CA GLY A 89 -0.21 16.48 -4.80
C GLY A 89 -0.88 15.14 -4.50
N GLY A 90 -1.99 15.15 -3.76
CA GLY A 90 -2.89 14.00 -3.64
C GLY A 90 -3.80 13.82 -4.86
N GLY A 91 -3.81 14.79 -5.78
CA GLY A 91 -4.40 14.69 -7.10
C GLY A 91 -3.46 14.03 -8.09
N GLU A 92 -3.96 13.02 -8.79
CA GLU A 92 -3.47 12.77 -10.15
C GLU A 92 -3.91 13.90 -11.07
#